data_AF-A0AAW9IZU2-F1
#
_entry.id   AF-A0AAW9IZU2-F1
#
_cell.length_a   1.000
_cell.length_b   1.000
_cell.length_c   1.000
_cell.angle_alpha   90.00
_cell.angle_beta   90.00
_cell.angle_gamma   90.00
#
_symmetry.space_group_name_H-M   'P 1'
#
loop_
_entity.id
_entity.type
_entity.pdbx_description
1 polymer ?
#
loop_
_entity_poly.entity_id
_entity_poly.type
_entity_poly.pdbx_seq_one_letter_code
_entity_poly.pdbx_strand_id
1 'polypeptide(L)'
;SNLLKEHKFFIKEIIEKNKYMLSEKEEAIIAKMRNTGSDAWLNYKDLLISTHKVDINIDNEDKSLPLTVVLNMAYSPDADLRKKAYEAEIKSYEKIEEGIAAALNGIKGEVLTTSELKGYKAPLHMTLE
;
A
#
# COMPACT_ATOMS: atom_id res chain seq x y z
N SER A 1 -18.16 36.49 -18.35
CA SER A 1 -17.33 36.85 -17.17
C SER A 1 -15.88 36.48 -17.45
N ASN A 2 -14.94 37.41 -17.33
CA ASN A 2 -13.50 37.13 -17.48
C ASN A 2 -12.98 36.24 -16.34
N LEU A 3 -13.48 36.45 -15.12
CA LEU A 3 -13.21 35.61 -13.96
C LEU A 3 -13.53 34.12 -14.22
N LEU A 4 -14.67 33.82 -14.82
CA LEU A 4 -15.03 32.42 -15.16
C LEU A 4 -14.14 31.83 -16.26
N LYS A 5 -13.59 32.65 -17.16
CA LYS A 5 -12.67 32.17 -18.19
C LYS A 5 -11.32 31.79 -17.61
N GLU A 6 -10.81 32.55 -16.63
CA GLU A 6 -9.58 32.25 -15.90
C GLU A 6 -9.68 30.91 -15.15
N HIS A 7 -10.87 30.57 -14.63
CA HIS A 7 -11.12 29.34 -13.88
C HIS A 7 -11.69 28.19 -14.73
N LYS A 8 -11.73 28.35 -16.07
CA LYS A 8 -12.40 27.40 -16.97
C LYS A 8 -11.87 25.98 -16.86
N PHE A 9 -10.56 25.81 -16.71
CA PHE A 9 -9.94 24.48 -16.59
C PHE A 9 -10.42 23.77 -15.32
N PHE A 10 -10.28 24.43 -14.17
CA PHE A 10 -10.71 23.91 -12.87
C PHE A 10 -12.20 23.53 -12.84
N ILE A 11 -13.07 24.41 -13.37
CA ILE A 11 -14.51 24.13 -13.43
C ILE A 11 -14.80 22.91 -14.32
N LYS A 12 -14.08 22.75 -15.44
CA LYS A 12 -14.22 21.57 -16.28
C LYS A 12 -13.76 20.29 -15.57
N GLU A 13 -12.66 20.34 -14.85
CA GLU A 13 -12.22 19.17 -14.04
C GLU A 13 -13.26 18.78 -13.00
N ILE A 14 -13.89 19.76 -12.32
CA ILE A 14 -14.97 19.46 -11.37
C ILE A 14 -16.11 18.74 -12.07
N ILE A 15 -16.54 19.21 -13.24
CA ILE A 15 -17.64 18.60 -14.01
C ILE A 15 -17.27 17.18 -14.44
N GLU A 16 -16.04 16.96 -14.91
CA GLU A 16 -15.58 15.64 -15.32
C GLU A 16 -15.52 14.67 -14.12
N LYS A 17 -14.99 15.11 -12.98
CA LYS A 17 -14.91 14.29 -11.75
C LYS A 17 -16.27 14.02 -11.12
N ASN A 18 -17.25 14.92 -11.31
CA ASN A 18 -18.60 14.74 -10.79
C ASN A 18 -19.28 13.47 -11.34
N LYS A 19 -18.90 13.03 -12.54
CA LYS A 19 -19.41 11.79 -13.16
C LYS A 19 -19.14 10.53 -12.32
N TYR A 20 -18.13 10.58 -11.46
CA TYR A 20 -17.72 9.47 -10.59
C TYR A 20 -18.05 9.71 -9.11
N MET A 21 -18.86 10.74 -8.81
CA MET A 21 -19.26 11.08 -7.46
C MET A 21 -20.59 10.40 -7.14
N LEU A 22 -20.64 9.69 -6.02
CA LEU A 22 -21.87 9.10 -5.51
C LEU A 22 -22.71 10.17 -4.79
N SER A 23 -23.86 9.78 -4.23
CA SER A 23 -24.60 10.68 -3.35
C SER A 23 -23.77 11.03 -2.11
N GLU A 24 -23.99 12.21 -1.53
CA GLU A 24 -23.30 12.65 -0.30
C GLU A 24 -23.39 11.61 0.82
N LYS A 25 -24.54 10.92 0.93
CA LYS A 25 -24.77 9.86 1.92
C LYS A 25 -23.86 8.66 1.66
N GLU A 26 -23.74 8.20 0.41
CA GLU A 26 -22.90 7.05 0.05
C GLU A 26 -21.42 7.38 0.24
N GLU A 27 -20.97 8.55 -0.21
CA GLU A 27 -19.59 9.02 0.01
C GLU A 27 -19.26 9.08 1.51
N ALA A 28 -20.18 9.60 2.34
CA ALA A 28 -20.00 9.65 3.79
C ALA A 28 -19.96 8.26 4.44
N ILE A 29 -20.73 7.28 3.94
CA ILE A 29 -20.68 5.90 4.42
C ILE A 29 -19.35 5.26 4.06
N ILE A 30 -18.91 5.36 2.80
CA ILE A 30 -17.64 4.82 2.33
C ILE A 30 -16.48 5.41 3.14
N ALA A 31 -16.46 6.72 3.32
CA ALA A 31 -15.44 7.41 4.11
C ALA A 31 -15.39 6.91 5.56
N LYS A 32 -16.54 6.63 6.18
CA LYS A 32 -16.58 6.06 7.54
C LYS A 32 -16.08 4.62 7.57
N MET A 33 -16.52 3.79 6.62
CA MET A 33 -16.13 2.38 6.53
C MET A 33 -14.64 2.20 6.32
N ARG A 34 -14.01 3.08 5.53
CA ARG A 34 -12.57 3.03 5.21
C ARG A 34 -11.68 2.98 6.45
N ASN A 35 -12.06 3.68 7.53
CA ASN A 35 -11.31 3.68 8.80
C ASN A 35 -11.11 2.27 9.37
N THR A 36 -12.13 1.41 9.27
CA THR A 36 -12.07 0.01 9.72
C THR A 36 -11.90 -0.98 8.57
N GLY A 37 -11.81 -0.48 7.33
CA GLY A 37 -11.55 -1.22 6.10
C GLY A 37 -10.09 -1.08 5.69
N SER A 38 -9.85 -0.49 4.52
CA SER A 38 -8.52 -0.42 3.91
C SER A 38 -7.47 0.23 4.81
N ASP A 39 -7.83 1.25 5.59
CA ASP A 39 -6.86 1.93 6.46
C ASP A 39 -6.43 1.04 7.63
N ALA A 40 -7.35 0.25 8.20
CA ALA A 40 -7.01 -0.73 9.23
C ALA A 40 -6.10 -1.84 8.69
N TRP A 41 -6.37 -2.33 7.47
CA TRP A 41 -5.52 -3.32 6.80
C TRP A 41 -4.15 -2.77 6.43
N LEU A 42 -4.07 -1.51 5.99
CA LEU A 42 -2.80 -0.81 5.74
C LEU A 42 -1.97 -0.73 7.02
N ASN A 43 -2.58 -0.31 8.13
CA ASN A 43 -1.91 -0.25 9.42
C ASN A 43 -1.43 -1.63 9.89
N TYR A 44 -2.23 -2.68 9.69
CA TYR A 44 -1.82 -4.05 10.02
C TYR A 44 -0.62 -4.51 9.18
N LYS A 45 -0.63 -4.26 7.87
CA LYS A 45 0.51 -4.52 6.98
C LYS A 45 1.78 -3.80 7.46
N ASP A 46 1.67 -2.51 7.78
CA ASP A 46 2.80 -1.71 8.24
C ASP A 46 3.34 -2.19 9.58
N LEU A 47 2.46 -2.64 10.49
CA LEU A 47 2.85 -3.24 11.75
C LEU A 47 3.63 -4.55 11.54
N LEU A 48 3.14 -5.44 10.68
CA LEU A 48 3.84 -6.69 10.36
C LEU A 48 5.24 -6.40 9.81
N ILE A 49 5.38 -5.47 8.87
CA ILE A 49 6.68 -5.12 8.27
C ILE A 49 7.61 -4.49 9.31
N SER A 50 7.13 -3.52 10.08
CA SER A 50 7.96 -2.76 11.04
C SER A 50 8.45 -3.59 12.22
N THR A 51 7.71 -4.64 12.60
CA THR A 51 8.08 -5.53 13.70
C THR A 51 8.80 -6.80 13.22
N HIS A 52 8.90 -6.99 11.90
CA HIS A 52 9.50 -8.18 11.30
C HIS A 52 10.99 -8.31 11.62
N LYS A 53 11.39 -9.53 12.00
CA LYS A 53 12.78 -9.89 12.27
C LYS A 53 13.26 -11.01 11.36
N VAL A 54 14.48 -10.84 10.88
CA VAL A 54 15.18 -11.76 10.00
C VAL A 54 16.22 -12.52 10.80
N ASP A 55 16.18 -13.84 10.71
CA ASP A 55 17.19 -14.70 11.33
C ASP A 55 18.32 -14.91 10.32
N ILE A 56 19.54 -14.56 10.71
CA ILE A 56 20.72 -14.59 9.85
C ILE A 56 21.95 -15.02 10.65
N ASN A 57 22.80 -15.85 10.05
CA ASN A 57 24.10 -16.22 10.60
C ASN A 57 25.20 -15.30 10.07
N ILE A 58 25.88 -14.58 10.97
CA ILE A 58 26.99 -13.66 10.64
C ILE A 58 28.14 -14.00 11.58
N ASP A 59 29.34 -14.23 11.04
CA ASP A 59 30.54 -14.57 11.81
C ASP A 59 30.38 -15.81 12.71
N ASN A 60 29.60 -16.81 12.25
CA ASN A 60 29.21 -18.01 13.01
C ASN A 60 28.31 -17.73 14.23
N GLU A 61 27.67 -16.57 14.29
CA GLU A 61 26.67 -16.22 15.30
C GLU A 61 25.29 -16.08 14.66
N ASP A 62 24.31 -16.80 15.20
CA ASP A 62 22.90 -16.63 14.83
C ASP A 62 22.34 -15.36 15.46
N LYS A 63 21.82 -14.45 14.62
CA LYS A 63 21.25 -13.17 15.03
C LYS A 63 19.83 -13.04 14.49
N SER A 64 18.95 -12.42 15.28
CA SER A 64 17.60 -12.03 14.86
C SER A 64 17.53 -10.51 14.81
N LEU A 65 17.59 -9.95 13.59
CA LEU A 65 17.77 -8.52 13.34
C LEU A 65 16.51 -7.92 12.70
N PRO A 66 16.22 -6.63 12.92
CA PRO A 66 15.15 -5.94 12.19
C PRO A 66 15.38 -6.01 10.68
N LEU A 67 14.30 -6.13 9.89
CA LEU A 67 14.36 -6.20 8.42
C LEU A 67 15.21 -5.08 7.81
N THR A 68 15.08 -3.85 8.30
CA THR A 68 15.84 -2.68 7.81
C THR A 68 17.36 -2.82 8.00
N VAL A 69 17.80 -3.49 9.08
CA VAL A 69 19.22 -3.75 9.32
C VAL A 69 19.77 -4.72 8.28
N VAL A 70 19.01 -5.78 7.97
CA VAL A 70 19.39 -6.76 6.95
C VAL A 70 19.38 -6.15 5.54
N LEU A 71 18.38 -5.34 5.19
CA LEU A 71 18.32 -4.62 3.92
C LEU A 71 19.56 -3.72 3.71
N ASN A 72 20.04 -3.07 4.77
CA ASN A 72 21.25 -2.24 4.69
C ASN A 72 22.53 -3.03 4.41
N MET A 73 22.55 -4.34 4.69
CA MET A 73 23.71 -5.19 4.40
C MET A 73 23.94 -5.35 2.90
N ALA A 74 22.95 -5.07 2.05
CA ALA A 74 23.10 -5.04 0.59
C ALA A 74 24.17 -4.04 0.10
N TYR A 75 24.55 -3.07 0.94
CA TYR A 75 25.59 -2.08 0.63
C TYR A 75 26.96 -2.43 1.23
N SER A 76 27.10 -3.59 1.89
CA SER A 76 28.38 -4.04 2.42
C SER A 76 29.43 -4.22 1.32
N PRO A 77 30.72 -3.89 1.55
CA PRO A 77 31.78 -4.26 0.63
C PRO A 77 31.95 -5.78 0.48
N ASP A 78 31.57 -6.55 1.50
CA ASP A 78 31.65 -8.02 1.51
C ASP A 78 30.52 -8.66 0.69
N ALA A 79 30.90 -9.39 -0.36
CA ALA A 79 29.98 -10.08 -1.25
C ALA A 79 29.26 -11.27 -0.58
N ASP A 80 29.92 -11.96 0.35
CA ASP A 80 29.32 -13.09 1.05
C ASP A 80 28.23 -12.60 2.00
N LEU A 81 28.50 -11.52 2.74
CA LEU A 81 27.49 -10.87 3.59
C LEU A 81 26.27 -10.40 2.80
N ARG A 82 26.46 -9.76 1.63
CA ARG A 82 25.35 -9.33 0.76
C ARG A 82 24.47 -10.52 0.35
N LYS A 83 25.08 -11.63 -0.04
CA LYS A 83 24.36 -12.85 -0.44
C LYS A 83 23.59 -13.45 0.73
N LYS A 84 24.24 -13.64 1.88
CA LYS A 84 23.60 -14.17 3.10
C LYS A 84 22.43 -13.31 3.54
N ALA A 85 22.58 -11.98 3.51
CA ALA A 85 21.52 -11.04 3.85
C ALA A 85 20.30 -11.18 2.94
N TYR A 86 20.52 -11.23 1.62
CA TYR A 86 19.45 -11.41 0.64
C TYR A 86 18.71 -12.73 0.82
N GLU A 87 19.43 -13.84 0.97
CA GLU A 87 18.81 -15.16 1.16
C GLU A 87 18.02 -15.24 2.48
N ALA A 88 18.56 -14.66 3.56
CA ALA A 88 17.88 -14.58 4.85
C ALA A 88 16.62 -13.68 4.78
N GLU A 89 16.71 -12.53 4.09
CA GLU A 89 15.59 -11.62 3.84
C GLU A 89 14.45 -12.36 3.14
N ILE A 90 14.72 -12.98 1.99
CA ILE A 90 13.69 -13.68 1.20
C ILE A 90 13.03 -14.79 2.02
N LYS A 91 13.83 -15.62 2.71
CA LYS A 91 13.31 -16.69 3.57
C LYS A 91 12.45 -16.14 4.72
N SER A 92 12.78 -14.97 5.24
CA SER A 92 12.04 -14.38 6.36
C SER A 92 10.61 -14.00 6.00
N TYR A 93 10.31 -13.72 4.72
CA TYR A 93 8.97 -13.31 4.30
C TYR A 93 7.91 -14.38 4.48
N GLU A 94 8.27 -15.67 4.43
CA GLU A 94 7.37 -16.80 4.73
C GLU A 94 6.70 -16.66 6.10
N LYS A 95 7.36 -16.00 7.07
CA LYS A 95 6.80 -15.81 8.43
C LYS A 95 5.62 -14.84 8.48
N ILE A 96 5.52 -13.94 7.49
CA ILE A 96 4.52 -12.85 7.48
C ILE A 96 3.65 -12.85 6.22
N GLU A 97 3.92 -13.72 5.24
CA GLU A 97 3.31 -13.68 3.91
C GLU A 97 1.78 -13.80 3.96
N GLU A 98 1.23 -14.67 4.81
CA GLU A 98 -0.22 -14.85 4.93
C GLU A 98 -0.90 -13.57 5.44
N GLY A 99 -0.31 -12.92 6.45
CA GLY A 99 -0.82 -11.67 7.02
C GLY A 99 -0.75 -10.51 6.03
N ILE A 100 0.35 -10.40 5.29
CA ILE A 100 0.52 -9.41 4.22
C ILE A 100 -0.48 -9.67 3.08
N ALA A 101 -0.63 -10.92 2.66
CA ALA A 101 -1.58 -11.30 1.60
C ALA A 101 -3.02 -10.99 2.00
N ALA A 102 -3.41 -11.28 3.25
CA ALA A 102 -4.74 -10.95 3.78
C ALA A 102 -4.98 -9.42 3.77
N ALA A 103 -4.02 -8.63 4.25
CA ALA A 103 -4.11 -7.17 4.26
C ALA A 103 -4.25 -6.59 2.84
N LEU A 104 -3.42 -7.04 1.89
CA LEU A 104 -3.47 -6.61 0.50
C LEU A 104 -4.79 -7.01 -0.17
N ASN A 105 -5.31 -8.21 0.11
CA ASN A 105 -6.61 -8.65 -0.40
C ASN A 105 -7.75 -7.80 0.15
N GLY A 106 -7.71 -7.43 1.44
CA GLY A 106 -8.68 -6.53 2.05
C GLY A 106 -8.70 -5.15 1.38
N ILE A 107 -7.54 -4.53 1.21
CA ILE A 107 -7.39 -3.23 0.53
C ILE A 107 -7.88 -3.31 -0.92
N LYS A 108 -7.43 -4.33 -1.65
CA LYS A 108 -7.83 -4.56 -3.05
C LYS A 108 -9.34 -4.75 -3.19
N GLY A 109 -9.97 -5.51 -2.28
CA GLY A 109 -11.41 -5.74 -2.28
C GLY A 109 -12.21 -4.45 -2.15
N GLU A 110 -11.79 -3.56 -1.23
CA GLU A 110 -12.42 -2.25 -1.07
C GLU A 110 -12.24 -1.37 -2.31
N VAL A 111 -11.02 -1.33 -2.88
CA VAL A 111 -10.74 -0.57 -4.10
C VAL A 111 -11.57 -1.05 -5.29
N LEU A 112 -11.67 -2.37 -5.50
CA LEU A 112 -12.51 -2.94 -6.55
C LEU A 112 -13.98 -2.52 -6.37
N THR A 113 -14.52 -2.72 -5.18
CA THR A 113 -15.92 -2.40 -4.85
C THR A 113 -16.22 -0.92 -5.05
N THR A 114 -15.39 -0.03 -4.52
CA THR A 114 -15.61 1.42 -4.60
C THR A 114 -15.39 1.97 -6.01
N SER A 115 -14.43 1.43 -6.76
CA SER A 115 -14.21 1.82 -8.16
C SER A 115 -15.41 1.45 -9.06
N GLU A 116 -15.99 0.27 -8.85
CA GLU A 116 -17.19 -0.17 -9.57
C GLU A 116 -18.40 0.68 -9.20
N LEU A 117 -18.64 0.91 -7.89
CA LEU A 117 -19.74 1.74 -7.42
C LEU A 117 -19.70 3.14 -8.03
N LYS A 118 -18.51 3.75 -8.09
CA LYS A 118 -18.29 5.08 -8.66
C LYS A 118 -18.33 5.10 -10.20
N GLY A 119 -18.52 3.96 -10.87
CA GLY A 119 -18.67 3.88 -12.33
C GLY A 119 -17.34 3.88 -13.11
N TYR A 120 -16.21 3.59 -12.47
CA TYR A 120 -14.95 3.41 -13.18
C TYR A 120 -14.87 2.03 -13.84
N LYS A 121 -14.21 1.96 -15.00
CA LYS A 121 -13.97 0.69 -15.73
C LYS A 121 -13.06 -0.28 -14.97
N ALA A 122 -12.13 0.26 -14.20
CA ALA A 122 -11.15 -0.46 -13.39
C ALA A 122 -10.47 0.51 -12.41
N PRO A 123 -9.82 0.01 -11.34
CA PRO A 123 -9.01 0.84 -10.44
C PRO A 123 -7.92 1.66 -11.16
N LEU A 124 -7.35 1.14 -12.26
CA LEU A 124 -6.39 1.87 -13.08
C LEU A 124 -7.01 3.10 -13.74
N HIS A 125 -8.23 2.97 -14.27
CA HIS A 125 -8.98 4.11 -14.83
C HIS A 125 -9.22 5.16 -13.77
N MET A 126 -9.66 4.75 -12.56
CA MET A 126 -9.82 5.66 -11.41
C MET A 126 -8.55 6.42 -11.02
N THR A 127 -7.37 5.84 -11.26
CA THR A 127 -6.08 6.46 -10.91
C THR A 127 -5.60 7.47 -11.97
N LEU A 128 -6.02 7.29 -13.22
CA LEU A 128 -5.57 8.10 -14.36
C LEU A 128 -6.49 9.30 -14.67
N GLU A 129 -7.71 9.27 -14.16
CA GLU A 129 -8.69 10.37 -14.22
C GLU A 129 -8.55 11.34 -13.02
#